data_AF-A0A2L0R2L0-F1
#
_entry.id   AF-A0A2L0R2L0-F1
#
_cell.length_a   1.000
_cell.length_b   1.000
_cell.length_c   1.000
_cell.angle_alpha   90.00
_cell.angle_beta   90.00
_cell.angle_gamma   90.00
#
_symmetry.space_group_name_H-M   'P 1'
#
loop_
_entity.id
_entity.type
_entity.pdbx_description
1 polymer ?
#
loop_
_entity_poly.entity_id
_entity_poly.type
_entity_poly.pdbx_seq_one_letter_code
_entity_poly.pdbx_strand_id
1 'polypeptide(L)' 'MMGPLPANNISFAYPRPGFRQKRPAGALHNIRLQLSPGTSTALVGSSSSGKSTLVRILPALAKPDAGGHPR' A
#
# COMPACT_ATOMS: atom_id res chain seq x y z
N MET A 1 -3.64 -16.27 -19.92
CA MET A 1 -2.36 -16.25 -19.18
C MET A 1 -2.52 -15.26 -18.04
N MET A 2 -2.24 -15.62 -16.78
CA MET A 2 -2.21 -14.61 -15.71
C MET A 2 -1.02 -13.68 -15.94
N GLY A 3 -1.29 -12.41 -16.17
CA GLY A 3 -0.26 -11.37 -16.28
C GLY A 3 0.22 -10.93 -14.89
N PRO A 4 1.32 -10.17 -14.83
CA PRO A 4 1.77 -9.55 -13.58
C PRO A 4 0.70 -8.62 -13.01
N LEU A 5 0.60 -8.56 -11.68
CA LEU A 5 -0.35 -7.72 -10.96
C LEU A 5 0.26 -6.32 -10.74
N PRO A 6 -0.22 -5.26 -11.43
CA PRO A 6 0.27 -3.92 -11.22
C PRO A 6 -0.48 -3.24 -10.07
N ALA A 7 0.26 -2.59 -9.18
CA ALA A 7 -0.29 -1.75 -8.13
C ALA A 7 0.33 -0.35 -8.26
N ASN A 8 -0.50 0.64 -8.59
CA ASN A 8 -0.03 1.97 -8.97
C ASN A 8 -0.58 3.06 -8.04
N ASN A 9 0.29 4.00 -7.71
CA ASN A 9 -0.01 5.23 -6.97
C ASN A 9 -0.68 5.00 -5.60
N ILE A 10 -0.38 3.87 -4.96
CA ILE A 10 -0.98 3.52 -3.67
C ILE A 10 -0.50 4.51 -2.61
N SER A 11 -1.45 5.27 -2.08
CA SER A 11 -1.24 6.17 -0.94
C SER A 11 -2.28 5.87 0.14
N PHE A 12 -1.89 5.95 1.40
CA PHE A 12 -2.77 5.65 2.53
C PHE A 12 -2.31 6.35 3.81
N ALA A 13 -3.25 6.86 4.59
CA ALA A 13 -3.03 7.39 5.93
C ALA A 13 -4.06 6.87 6.93
N TYR A 14 -3.62 6.58 8.16
CA TYR A 14 -4.53 6.26 9.25
C TYR A 14 -5.18 7.55 9.78
N PRO A 15 -6.52 7.59 9.99
CA PRO A 15 -7.16 8.70 10.65
C PRO A 15 -6.65 8.80 12.09
N ARG A 16 -6.13 9.98 12.47
CA ARG A 16 -5.65 10.27 13.83
C ARG A 16 -6.61 11.26 14.49
N PRO A 17 -7.61 10.80 15.27
CA PRO A 17 -8.47 11.70 16.00
C PRO A 17 -7.66 12.53 17.00
N GLY A 18 -7.93 13.84 17.09
CA GLY A 18 -7.35 14.74 18.10
C GLY A 18 -6.08 15.51 17.69
N PHE A 19 -5.45 15.21 16.56
CA PHE A 19 -4.28 15.97 16.07
C PHE A 19 -4.68 17.01 15.03
N ARG A 20 -4.48 18.31 15.34
CA ARG A 20 -4.51 19.46 14.39
C ARG A 20 -3.33 19.42 13.40
N GLN A 21 -2.98 18.26 12.87
CA GLN A 21 -1.85 18.15 11.94
C GLN A 21 -2.35 18.49 10.53
N LYS A 22 -1.75 19.53 9.92
CA LYS A 22 -2.07 20.02 8.57
C LYS A 22 -1.90 18.97 7.46
N ARG A 23 -1.27 17.83 7.75
CA ARG A 23 -1.09 16.69 6.83
C ARG A 23 -1.18 15.37 7.62
N PRO A 24 -1.97 14.39 7.16
CA PRO A 24 -1.89 13.03 7.69
C PRO A 24 -0.45 12.52 7.57
N ALA A 25 0.09 11.90 8.61
CA ALA A 25 1.32 11.12 8.47
C ALA A 25 0.96 9.87 7.64
N GLY A 26 1.17 9.96 6.33
CA GLY A 26 0.87 8.85 5.42
C GLY A 26 1.67 7.61 5.81
N ALA A 27 0.99 6.47 5.88
CA ALA A 27 1.64 5.18 6.04
C ALA A 27 2.22 4.68 4.71
N LEU A 28 1.64 5.11 3.58
CA LEU A 28 2.13 4.83 2.23
C LEU A 28 2.08 6.11 1.40
N HIS A 29 3.11 6.31 0.56
CA HIS A 29 3.27 7.48 -0.29
C HIS A 29 3.57 7.07 -1.72
N ASN A 30 2.58 7.15 -2.61
CA ASN A 30 2.72 6.92 -4.04
C ASN A 30 3.50 5.63 -4.38
N ILE A 31 3.15 4.53 -3.73
CA ILE A 31 3.81 3.24 -3.95
C ILE A 31 3.42 2.70 -5.32
N ARG A 32 4.43 2.22 -6.05
CA ARG A 32 4.28 1.51 -7.33
C ARG A 32 5.02 0.19 -7.22
N LEU A 33 4.35 -0.91 -7.51
CA LEU A 33 4.95 -2.23 -7.58
C LEU A 33 4.25 -3.11 -8.62
N GLN A 34 4.96 -4.14 -9.07
CA GLN A 34 4.47 -5.14 -10.00
C GLN A 34 4.86 -6.51 -9.47
N LEU A 35 3.88 -7.40 -9.27
CA LEU A 35 4.12 -8.75 -8.76
C LEU A 35 4.00 -9.76 -9.90
N SER A 36 5.06 -10.53 -10.12
CA SER A 36 5.10 -11.57 -11.16
C SER A 36 4.40 -12.85 -10.68
N PRO A 37 3.57 -13.50 -11.52
CA PRO A 37 2.91 -14.76 -11.16
C PRO A 37 3.94 -15.86 -10.87
N GLY A 38 3.62 -16.75 -9.93
CA GLY A 38 4.49 -17.88 -9.56
C GLY A 38 5.74 -17.50 -8.76
N THR A 39 5.86 -16.25 -8.31
CA THR A 39 6.99 -15.79 -7.49
C THR A 39 6.58 -15.59 -6.03
N SER A 40 7.56 -15.72 -5.12
CA SER A 40 7.44 -15.26 -3.75
C SER A 40 8.22 -13.96 -3.60
N THR A 41 7.52 -12.88 -3.20
CA THR A 41 8.12 -11.55 -3.04
C THR A 41 8.19 -11.19 -1.56
N ALA A 42 9.41 -10.88 -1.06
CA ALA A 42 9.61 -10.45 0.31
C ALA A 42 9.52 -8.91 0.42
N LEU A 43 8.75 -8.43 1.42
CA LEU A 43 8.65 -7.01 1.75
C LEU A 43 9.46 -6.70 3.01
N VAL A 44 10.58 -6.00 2.85
CA VAL A 44 11.55 -5.71 3.93
C VAL A 44 11.68 -4.20 4.18
N GLY A 45 12.17 -3.83 5.37
CA GLY A 45 12.38 -2.43 5.76
C GLY A 45 12.23 -2.19 7.26
N SER A 46 12.54 -0.98 7.74
CA SER A 46 12.47 -0.59 9.15
C SER A 46 11.08 -0.75 9.77
N SER A 47 11.01 -0.97 11.08
CA SER A 47 9.71 -0.96 11.78
C SER A 47 8.96 0.35 11.49
N SER A 48 7.63 0.29 11.35
CA SER A 48 6.75 1.41 10.98
C SER A 48 6.84 1.96 9.54
N SER A 49 7.63 1.37 8.65
CA SER A 49 7.76 1.83 7.25
C SER A 49 6.53 1.60 6.34
N GLY A 50 5.38 1.19 6.88
CA GLY A 50 4.16 0.95 6.09
C GLY A 50 3.97 -0.47 5.53
N LYS A 51 4.87 -1.42 5.82
CA LYS A 51 4.80 -2.80 5.26
C LYS A 51 3.47 -3.51 5.52
N SER A 52 3.03 -3.55 6.78
CA SER A 52 1.76 -4.19 7.16
C SER A 52 0.54 -3.48 6.55
N THR A 53 0.66 -2.18 6.28
CA THR A 53 -0.37 -1.41 5.57
C THR A 53 -0.44 -1.82 4.10
N LEU A 54 0.71 -1.95 3.43
CA LEU A 54 0.76 -2.41 2.03
C LEU A 54 0.20 -3.83 1.87
N VAL A 55 0.54 -4.74 2.79
CA VAL A 55 0.03 -6.13 2.82
C VAL A 55 -1.48 -6.20 3.05
N ARG A 56 -2.10 -5.19 3.67
CA ARG A 56 -3.57 -5.09 3.78
C ARG A 56 -4.23 -4.54 2.52
N ILE A 57 -3.57 -3.64 1.81
CA ILE A 57 -4.14 -2.99 0.62
C ILE A 57 -4.09 -3.91 -0.61
N LEU A 58 -2.98 -4.62 -0.82
CA LEU A 58 -2.79 -5.51 -1.98
C LEU A 58 -3.85 -6.63 -2.14
N PRO A 59 -4.36 -7.27 -1.07
CA PRO A 59 -5.48 -8.20 -1.16
C PRO A 59 -6.85 -7.53 -1.01
N ALA A 60 -6.93 -6.20 -1.15
CA ALA A 60 -8.14 -5.40 -0.96
C ALA A 60 -8.81 -5.51 0.43
N LEU A 61 -8.04 -5.84 1.48
CA LEU A 61 -8.53 -5.84 2.88
C LEU A 61 -8.63 -4.44 3.48
N ALA A 62 -7.95 -3.46 2.87
CA ALA A 62 -8.08 -2.03 3.17
C ALA A 62 -8.15 -1.25 1.86
N LYS A 63 -8.96 -0.18 1.85
CA LYS A 63 -9.07 0.73 0.70
C LYS A 63 -7.95 1.79 0.78
N PRO A 64 -7.13 1.96 -0.27
CA PRO A 64 -6.17 3.05 -0.32
C PRO A 64 -6.90 4.40 -0.47
N ASP A 65 -6.25 5.49 -0.05
CA ASP A 65 -6.76 6.86 -0.25
C ASP A 65 -6.63 7.29 -1.72
N ALA A 66 -5.63 6.75 -2.42
CA ALA A 66 -5.40 6.96 -3.84
C ALA A 66 -4.74 5.73 -4.49
N GLY A 67 -4.97 5.56 -5.80
CA GLY A 67 -4.40 4.46 -6.58
C GLY A 67 -5.11 3.12 -6.35
N GLY A 68 -4.46 2.03 -6.75
CA GLY A 68 -4.99 0.67 -6.60
C GLY A 68 -4.35 -0.35 -7.56
N HIS A 69 -4.91 -1.55 -7.59
CA HIS A 69 -4.59 -2.58 -8.59
C HIS A 69 -5.89 -3.04 -9.29
N PRO A 70 -5.81 -3.55 -10.54
CA PRO A 70 -6.95 -4.19 -11.21
C PRO A 70 -7.38 -5.44 -10.42
N ARG A 71 -8.69 -5.68 -10.32
CA ARG A 71 -9.21 -6.93 -9.75
C ARG A 71 -9.05 -8.09 -10.71
#